data_AF-A0A166G5D9-F1
#
_entry.id   AF-A0A166G5D9-F1
#
_cell.length_a   1.000
_cell.length_b   1.000
_cell.length_c   1.000
_cell.angle_alpha   90.00
_cell.angle_beta   90.00
_cell.angle_gamma   90.00
#
_symmetry.space_group_name_H-M   'P 1'
#
loop_
_entity.id
_entity.type
_entity.pdbx_description
1 polymer ?
#
loop_
_entity_poly.entity_id
_entity_poly.type
_entity_poly.pdbx_seq_one_letter_code
_entity_poly.pdbx_strand_id
1 'polypeptide(L)'
;MKFTTAFLSFLALATLSSAAPSPRPGRDGGDNDTSSYTSYSHTRTRGPRTPSASSTSASGDGEMPSTSTRSSSISNTSTSAESATRTASPESATSTASSTSTSEAPTSTSASGSESAAEADAVGALYFTTNNPDANNIIVGSIASDGNVTFARAVSTEGQGEHNNDGGRTGADATFSNNLLVVHDSKRLLATANTKSNTVVLFEIDEDDATKLTMLGAPVDSAGDYPSSLAFNEDGDKLCVMNAGARATVFCYDVATSGLQPQASSLRHIPGYNQTSPIPFGPSGTASAISFTQDGSALVVAVKGTLSPPSPGFLAAWPIEENGNLAQDPTVIQNSDGKCLSFSLTPVKGTNAFLSADFTSAVDVFDFSGSDSLADVKATSMDIEGGLSLCWSTWSEGVDRYYLAAPPSGLVVEVELDEELKPTIIANHPVVEGSANVDLVASTVGGRDFIFTLLTNTLGVAVLSIDGPGKTSLVGVTDLKDVLAEAGAPIKPNYMQGLAVYIKP
;
A
#
# COMPACT_ATOMS: atom_id res chain seq x y z
N MET A 1 16.05 -43.45 -9.96
CA MET A 1 16.43 -42.05 -9.68
C MET A 1 15.25 -41.16 -9.99
N LYS A 2 14.48 -40.81 -8.95
CA LYS A 2 13.44 -39.76 -8.92
C LYS A 2 13.42 -39.31 -7.46
N PHE A 3 13.74 -38.05 -7.19
CA PHE A 3 13.61 -37.46 -5.86
C PHE A 3 12.34 -36.62 -5.85
N THR A 4 11.39 -37.03 -5.02
CA THR A 4 10.20 -36.27 -4.65
C THR A 4 10.55 -35.52 -3.37
N THR A 5 10.49 -34.20 -3.39
CA THR A 5 10.63 -33.37 -2.19
C THR A 5 9.26 -32.81 -1.85
N ALA A 6 8.72 -33.25 -0.71
CA ALA A 6 7.52 -32.67 -0.11
C ALA A 6 7.94 -31.49 0.77
N PHE A 7 7.36 -30.31 0.54
CA PHE A 7 7.48 -29.16 1.43
C PHE A 7 6.20 -29.04 2.25
N LEU A 8 6.35 -28.99 3.59
CA LEU A 8 5.29 -28.76 4.55
C LEU A 8 5.00 -27.25 4.63
N SER A 9 3.77 -26.86 4.36
CA SER A 9 3.23 -25.54 4.73
C SER A 9 2.96 -25.48 6.23
N PHE A 10 3.54 -24.50 6.92
CA PHE A 10 3.23 -24.21 8.32
C PHE A 10 2.06 -23.22 8.41
N LEU A 11 0.90 -23.73 8.81
CA LEU A 11 -0.24 -22.94 9.27
C LEU A 11 -0.10 -22.77 10.80
N ALA A 12 0.26 -21.58 11.28
CA ALA A 12 0.34 -21.32 12.71
C ALA A 12 -1.04 -20.89 13.26
N LEU A 13 -1.75 -21.82 13.90
CA LEU A 13 -2.89 -21.54 14.76
C LEU A 13 -2.38 -20.97 16.10
N ALA A 14 -2.71 -19.71 16.41
CA ALA A 14 -2.49 -19.14 17.73
C ALA A 14 -3.73 -19.37 18.61
N THR A 15 -3.59 -20.16 19.66
CA THR A 15 -4.58 -20.31 20.74
C THR A 15 -4.34 -19.23 21.80
N LEU A 16 -5.31 -18.32 21.98
CA LEU A 16 -5.34 -17.37 23.10
C LEU A 16 -5.70 -18.10 24.40
N SER A 17 -4.77 -18.14 25.35
CA SER A 17 -5.07 -18.45 26.75
C SER A 17 -5.04 -17.17 27.56
N SER A 18 -6.20 -16.78 28.07
CA SER A 18 -6.42 -15.66 28.97
C SER A 18 -5.84 -15.96 30.36
N ALA A 19 -4.88 -15.17 30.82
CA ALA A 19 -4.49 -15.11 32.23
C ALA A 19 -4.83 -13.73 32.81
N ALA A 20 -5.84 -13.71 33.68
CA ALA A 20 -6.20 -12.56 34.50
C ALA A 20 -5.15 -12.34 35.62
N PRO A 21 -4.80 -11.10 35.98
CA PRO A 21 -4.06 -10.84 37.22
C PRO A 21 -5.01 -10.57 38.39
N SER A 22 -4.76 -11.26 39.51
CA SER A 22 -5.39 -11.03 40.82
C SER A 22 -4.72 -9.86 41.58
N PRO A 23 -5.42 -9.24 42.55
CA PRO A 23 -5.00 -7.98 43.16
C PRO A 23 -4.18 -8.17 44.44
N ARG A 24 -3.29 -7.21 44.75
CA ARG A 24 -2.78 -6.99 46.12
C ARG A 24 -2.54 -5.50 46.43
N PRO A 25 -2.54 -5.12 47.73
CA PRO A 25 -3.07 -3.84 48.19
C PRO A 25 -2.04 -2.90 48.86
N GLY A 26 -2.44 -1.63 48.97
CA GLY A 26 -1.89 -0.59 49.88
C GLY A 26 -0.61 0.09 49.35
N ARG A 27 -0.35 1.38 49.57
CA ARG A 27 -0.79 2.28 50.65
C ARG A 27 -0.28 3.71 50.38
N ASP A 28 -1.12 4.68 50.78
CA ASP A 28 -0.92 6.08 51.19
C ASP A 28 0.02 7.05 50.44
N GLY A 29 -0.55 8.21 50.09
CA GLY A 29 0.01 9.50 50.54
C GLY A 29 0.06 10.65 49.52
N GLY A 30 -0.87 11.61 49.67
CA GLY A 30 -0.50 13.03 49.83
C GLY A 30 -0.52 13.95 48.60
N ASP A 31 -1.60 14.73 48.54
CA ASP A 31 -1.69 16.18 48.27
C ASP A 31 -1.18 16.83 46.96
N ASN A 32 -2.16 17.53 46.37
CA ASN A 32 -2.17 18.95 45.99
C ASN A 32 -2.38 19.31 44.51
N ASP A 33 -3.34 20.24 44.39
CA ASP A 33 -3.42 21.36 43.47
C ASP A 33 -4.24 21.25 42.16
N THR A 34 -5.47 21.79 42.29
CA THR A 34 -6.00 22.93 41.53
C THR A 34 -5.87 22.93 40.00
N SER A 35 -6.99 22.71 39.31
CA SER A 35 -7.51 23.69 38.36
C SER A 35 -8.93 23.37 37.91
N SER A 36 -9.76 24.39 38.09
CA SER A 36 -11.13 24.53 37.62
C SER A 36 -11.18 24.71 36.11
N TYR A 37 -12.02 23.93 35.41
CA TYR A 37 -12.58 24.34 34.13
C TYR A 37 -14.10 24.28 34.16
N THR A 38 -14.67 25.41 33.78
CA THR A 38 -16.06 25.82 33.78
C THR A 38 -16.94 25.00 32.85
N SER A 39 -18.07 24.57 33.38
CA SER A 39 -19.23 24.02 32.68
C SER A 39 -20.00 25.10 31.92
N TYR A 40 -20.36 24.82 30.67
CA TYR A 40 -21.40 25.56 29.95
C TYR A 40 -22.66 24.71 29.91
N SER A 41 -23.71 25.21 30.57
CA SER A 41 -25.06 24.69 30.56
C SER A 41 -25.90 25.40 29.49
N HIS A 42 -26.58 24.64 28.63
CA HIS A 42 -27.80 25.12 27.98
C HIS A 42 -28.95 24.12 28.13
N THR A 43 -30.13 24.71 28.05
CA THR A 43 -31.30 24.42 28.86
C THR A 43 -32.31 23.54 28.13
N ARG A 44 -33.01 22.71 28.90
CA ARG A 44 -34.19 21.92 28.51
C ARG A 44 -35.32 22.73 27.84
N THR A 45 -36.00 22.07 26.91
CA THR A 45 -37.47 22.18 26.72
C THR A 45 -38.09 20.78 26.67
N ARG A 46 -39.26 20.65 27.32
CA ARG A 46 -39.99 19.41 27.66
C ARG A 46 -41.27 19.28 26.83
N GLY A 47 -41.52 18.06 26.35
CA GLY A 47 -42.83 17.37 26.28
C GLY A 47 -43.77 17.68 25.10
N PRO A 48 -44.80 16.84 24.82
CA PRO A 48 -45.32 15.74 25.64
C PRO A 48 -45.42 14.35 24.95
N ARG A 49 -45.95 13.40 25.73
CA ARG A 49 -45.90 11.93 25.69
C ARG A 49 -47.11 11.26 24.97
N THR A 50 -46.82 10.08 24.37
CA THR A 50 -47.57 8.77 24.39
C THR A 50 -48.92 8.64 23.64
N PRO A 51 -49.42 7.41 23.28
CA PRO A 51 -49.04 6.06 23.81
C PRO A 51 -48.96 4.85 22.84
N SER A 52 -48.30 3.80 23.37
CA SER A 52 -48.58 2.34 23.32
C SER A 52 -48.82 1.59 22.00
N ALA A 53 -48.01 0.54 21.78
CA ALA A 53 -48.51 -0.80 21.47
C ALA A 53 -47.51 -1.88 21.94
N SER A 54 -48.07 -2.86 22.62
CA SER A 54 -47.47 -4.07 23.18
C SER A 54 -47.50 -5.23 22.18
N SER A 55 -46.49 -6.11 22.19
CA SER A 55 -46.74 -7.54 21.94
C SER A 55 -45.68 -8.42 22.60
N THR A 56 -46.21 -9.38 23.32
CA THR A 56 -45.63 -10.41 24.18
C THR A 56 -44.89 -11.51 23.44
N SER A 57 -43.82 -11.97 24.10
CA SER A 57 -43.14 -13.26 23.92
C SER A 57 -44.03 -14.44 24.30
N ALA A 58 -43.94 -15.55 23.55
CA ALA A 58 -44.36 -16.87 23.97
C ALA A 58 -43.25 -17.90 23.71
N SER A 59 -43.05 -18.71 24.73
CA SER A 59 -42.11 -19.80 24.97
C SER A 59 -42.27 -21.02 24.06
N GLY A 60 -41.18 -21.74 23.83
CA GLY A 60 -41.19 -23.10 23.31
C GLY A 60 -39.92 -23.85 23.75
N ASP A 61 -40.05 -24.64 24.80
CA ASP A 61 -39.05 -25.57 25.33
C ASP A 61 -38.79 -26.74 24.37
N GLY A 62 -37.56 -27.24 24.37
CA GLY A 62 -37.14 -28.44 23.64
C GLY A 62 -35.87 -29.04 24.24
N GLU A 63 -36.07 -30.01 25.13
CA GLU A 63 -35.07 -30.81 25.85
C GLU A 63 -34.26 -31.79 24.96
N MET A 64 -33.00 -32.01 25.39
CA MET A 64 -32.19 -33.26 25.38
C MET A 64 -31.55 -33.77 24.06
N PRO A 65 -30.49 -34.62 24.11
CA PRO A 65 -29.50 -34.86 25.18
C PRO A 65 -28.02 -34.81 24.71
N SER A 66 -27.15 -34.61 25.70
CA SER A 66 -25.70 -34.76 25.65
C SER A 66 -25.24 -36.22 25.51
N THR A 67 -24.32 -36.50 24.59
CA THR A 67 -23.52 -37.73 24.58
C THR A 67 -22.04 -37.41 24.85
N SER A 68 -21.61 -37.84 26.04
CA SER A 68 -20.22 -37.93 26.46
C SER A 68 -19.54 -39.09 25.75
N THR A 69 -18.36 -38.87 25.16
CA THR A 69 -17.46 -39.95 24.75
C THR A 69 -16.05 -39.71 25.30
N ARG A 70 -15.71 -40.58 26.26
CA ARG A 70 -14.38 -40.95 26.75
C ARG A 70 -13.27 -40.85 25.69
N SER A 71 -12.20 -40.12 26.01
CA SER A 71 -10.86 -40.41 25.48
C SER A 71 -10.07 -41.21 26.51
N SER A 72 -9.65 -42.39 26.08
CA SER A 72 -8.79 -43.33 26.78
C SER A 72 -7.33 -42.87 26.77
N SER A 73 -6.75 -42.86 27.97
CA SER A 73 -5.32 -42.82 28.25
C SER A 73 -4.58 -44.03 27.67
N ILE A 74 -3.50 -43.79 26.92
CA ILE A 74 -2.45 -44.79 26.67
C ILE A 74 -1.14 -44.23 27.23
N SER A 75 -0.66 -44.88 28.28
CA SER A 75 0.71 -44.84 28.75
C SER A 75 1.57 -45.80 27.93
N ASN A 76 2.79 -45.41 27.57
CA ASN A 76 3.93 -46.35 27.59
C ASN A 76 5.27 -45.62 27.73
N THR A 77 5.99 -46.10 28.74
CA THR A 77 7.37 -45.89 29.16
C THR A 77 8.41 -46.48 28.19
N SER A 78 9.61 -45.88 28.13
CA SER A 78 10.93 -46.56 28.03
C SER A 78 12.04 -45.49 28.04
N THR A 79 12.76 -45.34 29.16
CA THR A 79 14.10 -45.88 29.48
C THR A 79 15.29 -45.12 28.90
N SER A 80 16.07 -44.63 29.85
CA SER A 80 17.43 -44.12 29.87
C SER A 80 18.48 -44.98 29.17
N ALA A 81 19.50 -44.33 28.58
CA ALA A 81 20.89 -44.77 28.65
C ALA A 81 21.85 -43.58 28.48
N GLU A 82 22.67 -43.35 29.52
CA GLU A 82 23.88 -42.54 29.50
C GLU A 82 24.96 -43.19 28.63
N SER A 83 25.81 -42.39 27.98
CA SER A 83 27.25 -42.68 27.95
C SER A 83 28.06 -41.43 27.63
N ALA A 84 28.94 -41.08 28.56
CA ALA A 84 29.97 -40.07 28.42
C ALA A 84 31.27 -40.71 27.91
N THR A 85 32.03 -40.03 27.06
CA THR A 85 33.50 -40.18 27.05
C THR A 85 34.19 -38.94 26.47
N ARG A 86 35.33 -38.61 27.10
CA ARG A 86 36.19 -37.42 26.94
C ARG A 86 37.26 -37.60 25.83
N THR A 87 37.92 -36.45 25.53
CA THR A 87 39.34 -36.26 25.14
C THR A 87 39.72 -36.67 23.69
N ALA A 88 40.55 -35.95 22.92
CA ALA A 88 41.60 -34.97 23.22
C ALA A 88 41.92 -34.06 22.00
N SER A 89 42.54 -32.91 22.26
CA SER A 89 43.32 -32.11 21.28
C SER A 89 44.59 -32.85 20.82
N PRO A 90 45.28 -32.40 19.74
CA PRO A 90 46.45 -31.55 19.99
C PRO A 90 46.75 -30.44 18.94
N GLU A 91 47.42 -29.40 19.46
CA GLU A 91 48.59 -28.65 18.96
C GLU A 91 48.70 -28.09 17.52
N SER A 92 48.64 -26.76 17.43
CA SER A 92 49.76 -25.84 17.11
C SER A 92 50.76 -26.20 15.99
N ALA A 93 50.81 -25.36 14.95
CA ALA A 93 52.08 -24.94 14.33
C ALA A 93 51.99 -23.50 13.77
N THR A 94 53.05 -22.76 14.01
CA THR A 94 53.27 -21.32 13.81
C THR A 94 54.18 -21.07 12.60
N SER A 95 54.00 -19.97 11.85
CA SER A 95 55.06 -19.12 11.22
C SER A 95 54.40 -18.10 10.25
N THR A 96 54.40 -16.78 10.56
CA THR A 96 55.33 -15.70 10.10
C THR A 96 55.40 -15.52 8.57
N ALA A 97 55.37 -14.34 7.94
CA ALA A 97 55.32 -12.93 8.35
C ALA A 97 55.06 -12.03 7.12
N SER A 98 54.65 -10.78 7.39
CA SER A 98 54.90 -9.51 6.66
C SER A 98 54.63 -9.35 5.16
N SER A 99 53.72 -8.44 4.84
CA SER A 99 54.11 -7.17 4.21
C SER A 99 53.06 -6.07 4.44
N THR A 100 53.55 -4.96 4.98
CA THR A 100 52.87 -3.67 5.19
C THR A 100 52.88 -2.87 3.91
N SER A 101 51.75 -2.32 3.50
CA SER A 101 51.71 -1.10 2.68
C SER A 101 50.61 -0.17 3.20
N THR A 102 51.08 0.91 3.81
CA THR A 102 50.31 2.08 4.21
C THR A 102 49.99 2.90 2.96
N SER A 103 48.72 3.04 2.61
CA SER A 103 48.23 4.06 1.68
C SER A 103 47.49 5.12 2.50
N GLU A 104 47.99 6.34 2.41
CA GLU A 104 47.50 7.53 3.10
C GLU A 104 46.07 7.86 2.69
N ALA A 105 45.27 8.27 3.67
CA ALA A 105 43.92 8.79 3.50
C ALA A 105 43.98 10.23 2.93
N PRO A 106 43.25 10.56 1.85
CA PRO A 106 43.13 11.94 1.44
C PRO A 106 42.16 12.67 2.38
N THR A 107 42.66 13.79 2.88
CA THR A 107 41.99 14.74 3.77
C THR A 107 40.79 15.36 3.06
N SER A 108 39.58 15.14 3.58
CA SER A 108 38.36 15.77 3.09
C SER A 108 38.37 17.27 3.43
N THR A 109 38.62 18.07 2.41
CA THR A 109 38.44 19.53 2.48
C THR A 109 36.97 19.81 2.18
N SER A 110 36.26 20.38 3.15
CA SER A 110 34.89 20.84 3.03
C SER A 110 34.80 21.91 1.93
N ALA A 111 34.06 21.62 0.86
CA ALA A 111 33.64 22.60 -0.12
C ALA A 111 32.12 22.52 -0.29
N SER A 112 31.47 23.58 0.19
CA SER A 112 30.12 23.99 -0.15
C SER A 112 30.01 24.23 -1.66
N GLY A 113 28.91 23.76 -2.27
CA GLY A 113 28.47 24.12 -3.62
C GLY A 113 28.85 23.14 -4.71
N SER A 114 27.94 22.20 -5.01
CA SER A 114 27.93 21.42 -6.25
C SER A 114 26.49 20.97 -6.58
N GLU A 115 25.62 21.92 -6.92
CA GLU A 115 24.47 21.68 -7.83
C GLU A 115 24.97 21.43 -9.26
N SER A 116 26.01 20.60 -9.44
CA SER A 116 26.84 20.61 -10.65
C SER A 116 26.91 19.23 -11.29
N ALA A 117 26.44 19.19 -12.55
CA ALA A 117 26.51 18.14 -13.57
C ALA A 117 25.41 17.04 -13.58
N ALA A 118 24.95 16.52 -12.45
CA ALA A 118 23.93 15.44 -12.47
C ALA A 118 22.52 15.92 -12.89
N GLU A 119 22.19 17.18 -12.59
CA GLU A 119 20.86 17.79 -12.86
C GLU A 119 20.69 18.18 -14.34
N ALA A 120 21.79 18.37 -15.09
CA ALA A 120 21.78 18.81 -16.49
C ALA A 120 21.45 17.68 -17.49
N ASP A 121 21.60 16.42 -17.10
CA ASP A 121 21.36 15.23 -17.94
C ASP A 121 20.13 14.41 -17.49
N ALA A 122 19.33 14.93 -16.54
CA ALA A 122 18.14 14.26 -16.04
C ALA A 122 17.01 14.31 -17.09
N VAL A 123 16.54 13.12 -17.49
CA VAL A 123 15.46 12.93 -18.47
C VAL A 123 14.08 12.81 -17.82
N GLY A 124 14.03 12.78 -16.48
CA GLY A 124 12.81 12.69 -15.71
C GLY A 124 13.09 12.73 -14.21
N ALA A 125 12.06 12.48 -13.43
CA ALA A 125 12.16 12.36 -11.98
C ALA A 125 11.28 11.22 -11.44
N LEU A 126 11.72 10.67 -10.32
CA LEU A 126 11.02 9.69 -9.51
C LEU A 126 10.59 10.34 -8.21
N TYR A 127 9.38 10.05 -7.77
CA TYR A 127 8.79 10.61 -6.56
C TYR A 127 8.25 9.50 -5.68
N PHE A 128 8.50 9.59 -4.38
CA PHE A 128 7.75 8.80 -3.40
C PHE A 128 7.57 9.52 -2.07
N THR A 129 6.64 9.07 -1.23
CA THR A 129 6.41 9.71 0.07
C THR A 129 7.11 8.99 1.20
N THR A 130 7.52 9.75 2.22
CA THR A 130 8.06 9.18 3.45
C THR A 130 6.98 8.64 4.37
N ASN A 131 5.72 9.06 4.21
CA ASN A 131 4.57 8.81 5.08
C ASN A 131 4.89 8.98 6.58
N ASN A 132 5.85 9.83 6.93
CA ASN A 132 6.41 9.88 8.28
C ASN A 132 5.46 10.61 9.25
N PRO A 133 5.22 10.07 10.46
CA PRO A 133 4.31 10.67 11.44
C PRO A 133 4.71 11.99 12.06
N ASP A 134 5.97 12.37 11.89
CA ASP A 134 6.47 13.67 12.35
C ASP A 134 6.26 14.75 11.28
N ALA A 135 6.63 14.44 10.03
CA ALA A 135 6.43 15.27 8.85
C ALA A 135 6.49 14.40 7.59
N ASN A 136 5.43 14.41 6.78
CA ASN A 136 5.42 13.74 5.50
C ASN A 136 6.14 14.60 4.45
N ASN A 137 6.94 13.95 3.62
CA ASN A 137 7.72 14.59 2.57
C ASN A 137 7.64 13.76 1.30
N ILE A 138 7.64 14.43 0.16
CA ILE A 138 7.94 13.81 -1.13
C ILE A 138 9.46 13.77 -1.27
N ILE A 139 10.01 12.58 -1.43
CA ILE A 139 11.38 12.38 -1.85
C ILE A 139 11.43 12.41 -3.37
N VAL A 140 12.32 13.24 -3.89
CA VAL A 140 12.50 13.47 -5.32
C VAL A 140 13.86 12.94 -5.72
N GLY A 141 13.89 12.06 -6.73
CA GLY A 141 15.12 11.60 -7.38
C GLY A 141 15.14 11.96 -8.86
N SER A 142 16.30 12.35 -9.38
CA SER A 142 16.51 12.53 -10.82
C SER A 142 16.68 11.17 -11.50
N ILE A 143 16.05 10.98 -12.66
CA ILE A 143 16.22 9.80 -13.51
C ILE A 143 17.18 10.15 -14.65
N ALA A 144 18.28 9.40 -14.76
CA ALA A 144 19.21 9.49 -15.89
C ALA A 144 18.72 8.65 -17.08
N SER A 145 19.27 8.88 -18.27
CA SER A 145 18.92 8.13 -19.51
C SER A 145 19.15 6.61 -19.46
N ASP A 146 19.85 6.13 -18.44
CA ASP A 146 20.09 4.72 -18.17
C ASP A 146 19.18 4.12 -17.09
N GLY A 147 18.19 4.88 -16.64
CA GLY A 147 17.27 4.50 -15.59
C GLY A 147 17.85 4.64 -14.19
N ASN A 148 19.12 5.00 -14.02
CA ASN A 148 19.67 5.22 -12.69
C ASN A 148 18.97 6.40 -12.00
N VAL A 149 18.68 6.21 -10.71
CA VAL A 149 18.01 7.20 -9.87
C VAL A 149 19.03 7.78 -8.92
N THR A 150 19.10 9.10 -8.84
CA THR A 150 19.92 9.80 -7.84
C THR A 150 19.01 10.68 -7.00
N PHE A 151 19.13 10.61 -5.68
CA PHE A 151 18.39 11.52 -4.81
C PHE A 151 18.72 12.98 -5.15
N ALA A 152 17.69 13.80 -5.31
CA ALA A 152 17.80 15.22 -5.57
C ALA A 152 17.45 16.04 -4.32
N ARG A 153 16.24 15.89 -3.80
CA ARG A 153 15.73 16.70 -2.68
C ARG A 153 14.53 16.06 -1.99
N ALA A 154 14.19 16.57 -0.81
CA ALA A 154 12.93 16.32 -0.13
C ALA A 154 12.05 17.57 -0.17
N VAL A 155 10.76 17.41 -0.43
CA VAL A 155 9.78 18.49 -0.52
C VAL A 155 8.68 18.23 0.52
N SER A 156 8.40 19.20 1.37
CA SER A 156 7.37 19.04 2.41
C SER A 156 5.97 19.00 1.79
N THR A 157 5.12 18.12 2.32
CA THR A 157 3.68 18.09 2.01
C THR A 157 2.85 18.96 2.95
N GLU A 158 3.50 19.66 3.90
CA GLU A 158 2.86 20.40 4.99
C GLU A 158 1.87 19.57 5.84
N GLY A 159 2.02 18.25 5.84
CA GLY A 159 1.21 17.33 6.64
C GLY A 159 2.04 16.20 7.26
N GLN A 160 1.33 15.25 7.85
CA GLN A 160 1.89 14.08 8.53
C GLN A 160 1.31 12.80 7.95
N GLY A 161 2.15 11.78 7.84
CA GLY A 161 1.70 10.43 7.53
C GLY A 161 1.48 9.61 8.79
N GLU A 162 1.03 8.38 8.66
CA GLU A 162 1.11 7.35 9.68
C GLU A 162 0.96 5.98 9.05
N HIS A 163 1.51 4.99 9.73
CA HIS A 163 1.39 3.60 9.34
C HIS A 163 -0.01 3.08 9.67
N ASN A 164 -0.51 2.17 8.84
CA ASN A 164 -1.70 1.37 9.14
C ASN A 164 -1.55 0.52 10.42
N ASN A 165 -2.62 -0.14 10.85
CA ASN A 165 -2.59 -1.07 11.98
C ASN A 165 -2.62 -2.54 11.51
N ASP A 166 -1.46 -3.20 11.49
CA ASP A 166 -1.31 -4.63 11.23
C ASP A 166 -1.26 -5.46 12.54
N GLY A 167 -2.22 -5.25 13.44
CA GLY A 167 -2.28 -5.98 14.72
C GLY A 167 -1.07 -5.76 15.63
N GLY A 168 -0.50 -4.56 15.60
CA GLY A 168 0.71 -4.19 16.35
C GLY A 168 2.02 -4.59 15.68
N ARG A 169 1.98 -5.13 14.46
CA ARG A 169 3.15 -5.28 13.59
C ARG A 169 3.33 -4.01 12.75
N THR A 170 4.58 -3.72 12.40
CA THR A 170 4.91 -2.69 11.40
C THR A 170 5.47 -3.44 10.19
N GLY A 171 4.57 -3.91 9.33
CA GLY A 171 4.91 -4.61 8.08
C GLY A 171 5.42 -3.65 7.01
N ALA A 172 5.95 -4.17 5.90
CA ALA A 172 6.54 -3.35 4.83
C ALA A 172 5.57 -2.37 4.15
N ASP A 173 4.28 -2.72 4.11
CA ASP A 173 3.20 -1.93 3.52
C ASP A 173 2.64 -0.94 4.55
N ALA A 174 2.83 0.35 4.29
CA ALA A 174 2.43 1.40 5.20
C ALA A 174 0.93 1.72 5.17
N THR A 175 0.20 1.39 4.10
CA THR A 175 -1.19 1.89 3.91
C THR A 175 -2.23 0.85 3.53
N PHE A 176 -1.85 -0.39 3.24
CA PHE A 176 -2.75 -1.42 2.69
C PHE A 176 -3.39 -1.01 1.35
N SER A 177 -2.77 -0.07 0.62
CA SER A 177 -3.38 0.62 -0.50
C SER A 177 -2.33 0.99 -1.54
N ASN A 178 -2.78 1.26 -2.76
CA ASN A 178 -1.99 1.74 -3.88
C ASN A 178 -2.30 3.23 -4.17
N ASN A 179 -1.47 3.90 -4.95
CA ASN A 179 -1.65 5.27 -5.45
C ASN A 179 -1.74 6.35 -4.35
N LEU A 180 -0.92 6.25 -3.29
CA LEU A 180 -0.81 7.33 -2.29
C LEU A 180 -0.18 8.62 -2.86
N LEU A 181 0.54 8.48 -3.98
CA LEU A 181 1.10 9.56 -4.78
C LEU A 181 0.83 9.25 -6.25
N VAL A 182 0.31 10.22 -6.98
CA VAL A 182 -0.03 10.10 -8.41
C VAL A 182 0.49 11.29 -9.19
N VAL A 183 0.86 11.05 -10.45
CA VAL A 183 1.31 12.07 -11.40
C VAL A 183 0.33 12.12 -12.57
N HIS A 184 0.07 13.33 -13.07
CA HIS A 184 -0.64 13.58 -14.31
C HIS A 184 0.31 14.23 -15.32
N ASP A 185 0.91 13.41 -16.19
CA ASP A 185 2.05 13.80 -17.02
C ASP A 185 1.76 15.01 -17.92
N SER A 186 0.64 15.00 -18.64
CA SER A 186 0.32 16.06 -19.62
C SER A 186 0.04 17.42 -19.00
N LYS A 187 -0.30 17.45 -17.70
CA LYS A 187 -0.53 18.69 -16.93
C LYS A 187 0.64 19.02 -16.01
N ARG A 188 1.64 18.13 -15.92
CA ARG A 188 2.77 18.24 -14.99
C ARG A 188 2.30 18.43 -13.55
N LEU A 189 1.31 17.64 -13.13
CA LEU A 189 0.78 17.71 -11.78
C LEU A 189 1.20 16.48 -10.99
N LEU A 190 1.44 16.67 -9.70
CA LEU A 190 1.65 15.60 -8.73
C LEU A 190 0.74 15.83 -7.55
N ALA A 191 -0.02 14.82 -7.15
CA ALA A 191 -0.82 14.85 -5.93
C ALA A 191 -0.39 13.76 -4.97
N THR A 192 -0.47 14.06 -3.66
CA THR A 192 -0.26 13.07 -2.62
C THR A 192 -1.12 13.33 -1.39
N ALA A 193 -1.27 12.33 -0.54
CA ALA A 193 -2.06 12.37 0.66
C ALA A 193 -1.22 12.26 1.94
N ASN A 194 -1.71 12.89 3.00
CA ASN A 194 -1.15 12.86 4.34
C ASN A 194 -2.09 12.02 5.23
N THR A 195 -1.79 10.73 5.36
CA THR A 195 -2.66 9.74 6.01
C THR A 195 -3.07 10.14 7.45
N LYS A 196 -2.18 10.73 8.24
CA LYS A 196 -2.47 11.17 9.62
C LYS A 196 -3.15 12.53 9.69
N SER A 197 -2.72 13.46 8.83
CA SER A 197 -3.32 14.80 8.80
C SER A 197 -4.69 14.84 8.15
N ASN A 198 -5.09 13.77 7.45
CA ASN A 198 -6.31 13.70 6.66
C ASN A 198 -6.38 14.82 5.61
N THR A 199 -5.27 15.07 4.93
CA THR A 199 -5.18 16.10 3.88
C THR A 199 -4.65 15.56 2.57
N VAL A 200 -5.03 16.23 1.47
CA VAL A 200 -4.50 16.03 0.13
C VAL A 200 -3.77 17.31 -0.29
N VAL A 201 -2.65 17.16 -1.00
CA VAL A 201 -1.83 18.26 -1.48
C VAL A 201 -1.50 18.08 -2.95
N LEU A 202 -1.40 19.20 -3.67
CA LEU A 202 -1.12 19.26 -5.10
C LEU A 202 0.17 20.05 -5.35
N PHE A 203 0.94 19.60 -6.33
CA PHE A 203 2.16 20.24 -6.80
C PHE A 203 2.13 20.36 -8.32
N GLU A 204 2.75 21.43 -8.81
CA GLU A 204 3.21 21.55 -10.19
C GLU A 204 4.65 21.04 -10.30
N ILE A 205 4.90 20.22 -11.32
CA ILE A 205 6.22 19.77 -11.74
C ILE A 205 6.76 20.80 -12.74
N ASP A 206 7.94 21.33 -12.47
CA ASP A 206 8.60 22.30 -13.36
C ASP A 206 8.94 21.67 -14.72
N GLU A 207 8.71 22.43 -15.79
CA GLU A 207 8.86 21.98 -17.17
C GLU A 207 10.31 21.71 -17.55
N ASP A 208 11.23 22.55 -17.08
CA ASP A 208 12.65 22.46 -17.42
C ASP A 208 13.38 21.49 -16.48
N ASP A 209 12.90 21.38 -15.24
CA ASP A 209 13.48 20.55 -14.19
C ASP A 209 12.41 19.79 -13.38
N ALA A 210 12.13 18.57 -13.81
CA ALA A 210 11.20 17.66 -13.14
C ALA A 210 11.50 17.43 -11.64
N THR A 211 12.72 17.73 -11.15
CA THR A 211 13.03 17.59 -9.72
C THR A 211 12.53 18.76 -8.88
N LYS A 212 12.08 19.86 -9.50
CA LYS A 212 11.50 21.03 -8.83
C LYS A 212 9.99 20.88 -8.76
N LEU A 213 9.46 20.87 -7.54
CA LEU A 213 8.03 20.85 -7.26
C LEU A 213 7.60 22.17 -6.63
N THR A 214 6.51 22.75 -7.12
CA THR A 214 5.87 23.93 -6.53
C THR A 214 4.51 23.54 -5.97
N MET A 215 4.30 23.69 -4.65
CA MET A 215 3.00 23.40 -4.04
C MET A 215 1.94 24.39 -4.57
N LEU A 216 0.81 23.85 -5.03
CA LEU A 216 -0.33 24.62 -5.51
C LEU A 216 -1.40 24.71 -4.40
N GLY A 217 -1.48 25.88 -3.76
CA GLY A 217 -2.36 26.10 -2.61
C GLY A 217 -1.83 25.43 -1.33
N ALA A 218 -2.63 25.45 -0.27
CA ALA A 218 -2.34 24.74 0.98
C ALA A 218 -2.97 23.33 0.95
N PRO A 219 -2.48 22.37 1.77
CA PRO A 219 -3.15 21.09 1.93
C PRO A 219 -4.63 21.25 2.30
N VAL A 220 -5.50 20.47 1.67
CA VAL A 220 -6.96 20.52 1.85
C VAL A 220 -7.48 19.27 2.55
N ASP A 221 -8.56 19.40 3.32
CA ASP A 221 -9.20 18.30 4.06
C ASP A 221 -9.69 17.20 3.12
N SER A 222 -9.38 15.93 3.42
CA SER A 222 -9.77 14.76 2.62
C SER A 222 -11.24 14.35 2.75
N ALA A 223 -11.98 14.98 3.67
CA ALA A 223 -13.35 14.65 4.07
C ALA A 223 -13.52 13.19 4.55
N GLY A 224 -12.47 12.62 5.14
CA GLY A 224 -12.47 11.28 5.71
C GLY A 224 -11.31 11.07 6.68
N ASP A 225 -11.11 9.81 7.07
CA ASP A 225 -9.92 9.39 7.82
C ASP A 225 -8.95 8.67 6.88
N TYR A 226 -7.65 8.80 7.13
CA TYR A 226 -6.63 7.98 6.48
C TYR A 226 -6.73 7.96 4.94
N PRO A 227 -6.56 9.10 4.25
CA PRO A 227 -6.54 9.14 2.79
C PRO A 227 -5.38 8.28 2.27
N SER A 228 -5.70 7.20 1.54
CA SER A 228 -4.72 6.16 1.20
C SER A 228 -4.61 5.84 -0.29
N SER A 229 -5.45 6.44 -1.14
CA SER A 229 -5.39 6.30 -2.60
C SER A 229 -5.94 7.54 -3.30
N LEU A 230 -5.34 7.92 -4.43
CA LEU A 230 -5.69 9.08 -5.23
C LEU A 230 -5.85 8.69 -6.70
N ALA A 231 -6.69 9.42 -7.43
CA ALA A 231 -6.80 9.31 -8.88
C ALA A 231 -7.13 10.66 -9.51
N PHE A 232 -6.37 11.03 -10.54
CA PHE A 232 -6.79 12.07 -11.48
C PHE A 232 -7.75 11.48 -12.52
N ASN A 233 -8.66 12.30 -13.04
CA ASN A 233 -9.32 11.97 -14.32
C ASN A 233 -8.38 12.21 -15.50
N GLU A 234 -8.78 11.80 -16.70
CA GLU A 234 -7.97 11.91 -17.93
C GLU A 234 -7.60 13.36 -18.29
N ASP A 235 -8.49 14.32 -18.03
CA ASP A 235 -8.24 15.73 -18.32
C ASP A 235 -7.30 16.40 -17.29
N GLY A 236 -7.08 15.76 -16.15
CA GLY A 236 -6.30 16.28 -15.01
C GLY A 236 -6.96 17.48 -14.32
N ASP A 237 -8.24 17.75 -14.58
CA ASP A 237 -9.02 18.84 -13.98
C ASP A 237 -9.82 18.39 -12.75
N LYS A 238 -9.84 17.09 -12.45
CA LYS A 238 -10.40 16.49 -11.23
C LYS A 238 -9.41 15.54 -10.57
N LEU A 239 -9.38 15.60 -9.25
CA LEU A 239 -8.67 14.66 -8.39
C LEU A 239 -9.65 14.08 -7.38
N CYS A 240 -9.68 12.77 -7.20
CA CYS A 240 -10.46 12.12 -6.17
C CYS A 240 -9.56 11.37 -5.19
N VAL A 241 -9.98 11.33 -3.92
CA VAL A 241 -9.32 10.63 -2.83
C VAL A 241 -10.24 9.56 -2.27
N MET A 242 -9.65 8.41 -1.98
CA MET A 242 -10.24 7.35 -1.18
C MET A 242 -9.67 7.43 0.24
N ASN A 243 -10.59 7.59 1.19
CA ASN A 243 -10.32 7.56 2.62
C ASN A 243 -10.68 6.20 3.19
N ALA A 244 -9.86 5.71 4.12
CA ALA A 244 -10.08 4.48 4.85
C ALA A 244 -10.56 4.77 6.29
N GLY A 245 -10.40 3.80 7.20
CA GLY A 245 -10.67 4.01 8.62
C GLY A 245 -12.15 4.22 8.96
N ALA A 246 -12.41 4.82 10.12
CA ALA A 246 -13.77 4.96 10.65
C ALA A 246 -14.67 5.83 9.74
N ARG A 247 -14.09 6.84 9.09
CA ARG A 247 -14.75 7.67 8.07
C ARG A 247 -14.26 7.31 6.67
N ALA A 248 -14.55 6.08 6.25
CA ALA A 248 -14.25 5.62 4.89
C ALA A 248 -15.16 6.29 3.86
N THR A 249 -14.56 7.12 3.00
CA THR A 249 -15.27 7.97 2.04
C THR A 249 -14.52 8.07 0.72
N VAL A 250 -15.24 8.49 -0.30
CA VAL A 250 -14.69 9.06 -1.53
C VAL A 250 -15.00 10.54 -1.56
N PHE A 251 -14.01 11.35 -1.95
CA PHE A 251 -14.17 12.80 -2.06
C PHE A 251 -13.35 13.35 -3.22
N CYS A 252 -13.87 14.32 -3.96
CA CYS A 252 -13.24 14.87 -5.15
C CYS A 252 -13.05 16.39 -5.06
N TYR A 253 -12.11 16.87 -5.87
CA TYR A 253 -11.71 18.26 -5.99
C TYR A 253 -11.69 18.66 -7.46
N ASP A 254 -12.04 19.91 -7.75
CA ASP A 254 -11.57 20.54 -8.98
C ASP A 254 -10.11 20.95 -8.81
N VAL A 255 -9.33 20.73 -9.88
CA VAL A 255 -7.91 21.04 -9.94
C VAL A 255 -7.74 22.40 -10.62
N ALA A 256 -7.18 23.35 -9.89
CA ALA A 256 -6.93 24.71 -10.38
C ALA A 256 -5.49 25.14 -10.11
N THR A 257 -5.04 26.20 -10.79
CA THR A 257 -3.71 26.79 -10.57
C THR A 257 -3.52 27.34 -9.14
N SER A 258 -4.62 27.62 -8.42
CA SER A 258 -4.60 28.02 -7.01
C SER A 258 -4.61 26.85 -6.04
N GLY A 259 -4.56 25.60 -6.53
CA GLY A 259 -4.69 24.39 -5.74
C GLY A 259 -6.05 23.72 -5.84
N LEU A 260 -6.27 22.72 -4.98
CA LEU A 260 -7.47 21.87 -4.98
C LEU A 260 -8.69 22.61 -4.42
N GLN A 261 -9.82 22.53 -5.12
CA GLN A 261 -11.10 23.10 -4.69
C GLN A 261 -12.09 21.99 -4.30
N PRO A 262 -12.46 21.84 -3.01
CA PRO A 262 -13.34 20.77 -2.55
C PRO A 262 -14.72 20.75 -3.23
N GLN A 263 -15.14 19.58 -3.73
CA GLN A 263 -16.48 19.40 -4.30
C GLN A 263 -17.39 18.72 -3.27
N ALA A 264 -18.07 19.51 -2.45
CA ALA A 264 -18.96 18.98 -1.39
C ALA A 264 -20.01 17.97 -1.91
N SER A 265 -20.49 18.14 -3.14
CA SER A 265 -21.44 17.23 -3.80
C SER A 265 -20.88 15.84 -4.12
N SER A 266 -19.55 15.66 -4.09
CA SER A 266 -18.87 14.40 -4.41
C SER A 266 -18.68 13.45 -3.21
N LEU A 267 -18.97 13.89 -1.99
CA LEU A 267 -18.74 13.07 -0.80
C LEU A 267 -19.61 11.80 -0.79
N ARG A 268 -18.99 10.62 -0.83
CA ARG A 268 -19.68 9.32 -0.78
C ARG A 268 -19.11 8.44 0.31
N HIS A 269 -19.96 7.61 0.91
CA HIS A 269 -19.50 6.55 1.82
C HIS A 269 -19.18 5.28 1.04
N ILE A 270 -18.10 4.59 1.42
CA ILE A 270 -17.77 3.30 0.83
C ILE A 270 -18.72 2.24 1.42
N PRO A 271 -19.56 1.57 0.60
CA PRO A 271 -20.57 0.63 1.10
C PRO A 271 -19.90 -0.57 1.77
N GLY A 272 -20.53 -1.16 2.78
CA GLY A 272 -20.02 -2.38 3.44
C GLY A 272 -18.74 -2.20 4.27
N TYR A 273 -18.10 -1.03 4.23
CA TYR A 273 -16.93 -0.71 5.03
C TYR A 273 -17.34 -0.33 6.45
N ASN A 274 -16.87 -1.08 7.45
CA ASN A 274 -17.39 -0.99 8.83
C ASN A 274 -16.28 -0.91 9.90
N GLN A 275 -15.10 -0.43 9.55
CA GLN A 275 -14.06 -0.21 10.55
C GLN A 275 -14.46 0.92 11.51
N THR A 276 -13.99 0.83 12.76
CA THR A 276 -14.37 1.76 13.84
C THR A 276 -13.22 2.63 14.33
N SER A 277 -12.01 2.38 13.83
CA SER A 277 -10.78 3.13 14.16
C SER A 277 -10.41 4.05 13.00
N PRO A 278 -9.95 5.30 13.25
CA PRO A 278 -9.43 6.18 12.20
C PRO A 278 -8.27 5.57 11.41
N ILE A 279 -7.36 4.86 12.10
CA ILE A 279 -6.31 4.08 11.46
C ILE A 279 -6.88 2.73 11.04
N PRO A 280 -6.78 2.34 9.76
CA PRO A 280 -7.35 1.09 9.27
C PRO A 280 -6.61 -0.13 9.81
N PHE A 281 -7.37 -1.16 10.18
CA PHE A 281 -6.90 -2.49 10.51
C PHE A 281 -7.01 -3.40 9.28
N GLY A 282 -5.96 -4.14 8.94
CA GLY A 282 -5.90 -4.85 7.66
C GLY A 282 -4.76 -5.88 7.58
N PRO A 283 -4.37 -6.29 6.35
CA PRO A 283 -4.82 -5.75 5.05
C PRO A 283 -6.24 -6.15 4.65
N SER A 284 -6.78 -7.28 5.13
CA SER A 284 -8.14 -7.72 4.78
C SER A 284 -9.21 -6.78 5.36
N GLY A 285 -10.32 -6.55 4.64
CA GLY A 285 -11.38 -5.64 5.08
C GLY A 285 -11.05 -4.16 4.92
N THR A 286 -10.08 -3.82 4.06
CA THR A 286 -9.65 -2.45 3.75
C THR A 286 -9.95 -2.06 2.31
N ALA A 287 -10.14 -0.78 2.04
CA ALA A 287 -10.19 -0.23 0.68
C ALA A 287 -8.74 -0.04 0.19
N SER A 288 -8.50 -0.24 -1.09
CA SER A 288 -7.13 -0.49 -1.60
C SER A 288 -6.71 0.35 -2.78
N ALA A 289 -7.64 0.79 -3.61
CA ALA A 289 -7.33 1.56 -4.80
C ALA A 289 -8.56 2.35 -5.25
N ILE A 290 -8.31 3.51 -5.83
CA ILE A 290 -9.30 4.31 -6.57
C ILE A 290 -8.80 4.58 -7.98
N SER A 291 -9.69 4.53 -8.96
CA SER A 291 -9.40 4.91 -10.34
C SER A 291 -10.67 5.34 -11.07
N PHE A 292 -10.53 6.27 -12.02
CA PHE A 292 -11.55 6.50 -13.04
C PHE A 292 -11.50 5.35 -14.06
N THR A 293 -12.67 4.98 -14.61
CA THR A 293 -12.73 4.14 -15.82
C THR A 293 -12.11 4.88 -17.00
N GLN A 294 -11.62 4.13 -18.00
CA GLN A 294 -10.89 4.74 -19.12
C GLN A 294 -11.79 5.67 -19.95
N ASP A 295 -13.09 5.39 -20.02
CA ASP A 295 -14.08 6.24 -20.69
C ASP A 295 -14.57 7.42 -19.83
N GLY A 296 -14.04 7.57 -18.61
CA GLY A 296 -14.44 8.62 -17.66
C GLY A 296 -15.89 8.52 -17.17
N SER A 297 -16.58 7.39 -17.39
CA SER A 297 -17.99 7.23 -17.04
C SER A 297 -18.24 6.84 -15.59
N ALA A 298 -17.24 6.32 -14.87
CA ALA A 298 -17.35 5.95 -13.47
C ALA A 298 -16.06 6.15 -12.68
N LEU A 299 -16.22 6.35 -11.37
CA LEU A 299 -15.16 6.29 -10.37
C LEU A 299 -15.27 4.99 -9.60
N VAL A 300 -14.18 4.22 -9.56
CA VAL A 300 -14.15 2.86 -9.04
C VAL A 300 -13.23 2.77 -7.83
N VAL A 301 -13.71 2.11 -6.77
CA VAL A 301 -12.93 1.79 -5.56
C VAL A 301 -12.89 0.29 -5.36
N ALA A 302 -11.69 -0.27 -5.17
CA ALA A 302 -11.52 -1.66 -4.76
C ALA A 302 -11.58 -1.79 -3.23
N VAL A 303 -12.40 -2.73 -2.75
CA VAL A 303 -12.57 -3.05 -1.33
C VAL A 303 -12.26 -4.52 -1.10
N LYS A 304 -11.24 -4.79 -0.29
CA LYS A 304 -10.83 -6.16 0.03
C LYS A 304 -11.83 -6.79 0.99
N GLY A 305 -12.17 -8.04 0.71
CA GLY A 305 -12.91 -8.90 1.64
C GLY A 305 -12.13 -9.23 2.92
N THR A 306 -12.75 -10.02 3.80
CA THR A 306 -12.13 -10.48 5.05
C THR A 306 -11.62 -11.90 4.95
N LEU A 307 -10.47 -12.21 5.58
CA LEU A 307 -9.95 -13.58 5.64
C LEU A 307 -10.55 -14.40 6.79
N SER A 308 -11.03 -13.74 7.86
CA SER A 308 -11.60 -14.42 9.02
C SER A 308 -12.65 -13.55 9.73
N PRO A 309 -13.96 -13.93 9.70
CA PRO A 309 -14.53 -14.96 8.84
C PRO A 309 -14.34 -14.60 7.34
N PRO A 310 -14.22 -15.58 6.43
CA PRO A 310 -14.10 -15.31 5.00
C PRO A 310 -15.29 -14.51 4.46
N SER A 311 -15.03 -13.42 3.76
CA SER A 311 -16.02 -12.71 2.94
C SER A 311 -15.39 -12.24 1.63
N PRO A 312 -16.14 -12.24 0.52
CA PRO A 312 -15.66 -11.67 -0.74
C PRO A 312 -15.45 -10.16 -0.58
N GLY A 313 -14.43 -9.61 -1.26
CA GLY A 313 -14.42 -8.18 -1.55
C GLY A 313 -15.16 -7.85 -2.83
N PHE A 314 -15.04 -6.61 -3.28
CA PHE A 314 -15.81 -6.09 -4.40
C PHE A 314 -15.19 -4.80 -4.93
N LEU A 315 -15.64 -4.38 -6.12
CA LEU A 315 -15.49 -2.99 -6.56
C LEU A 315 -16.77 -2.22 -6.28
N ALA A 316 -16.65 -1.01 -5.74
CA ALA A 316 -17.73 -0.03 -5.69
C ALA A 316 -17.51 0.98 -6.82
N ALA A 317 -18.45 1.07 -7.75
CA ALA A 317 -18.36 1.97 -8.91
C ALA A 317 -19.48 3.01 -8.87
N TRP A 318 -19.11 4.28 -8.78
CA TRP A 318 -20.04 5.41 -8.87
C TRP A 318 -20.06 5.93 -10.30
N PRO A 319 -21.21 5.87 -11.00
CA PRO A 319 -21.37 6.59 -12.26
C PRO A 319 -21.05 8.07 -12.08
N ILE A 320 -20.46 8.67 -13.11
CA ILE A 320 -20.30 10.11 -13.24
C ILE A 320 -21.51 10.61 -14.05
N GLU A 321 -22.33 11.44 -13.41
CA GLU A 321 -23.52 12.02 -14.00
C GLU A 321 -23.15 13.05 -15.10
N GLU A 322 -24.09 13.38 -15.97
CA GLU A 322 -23.89 14.37 -17.05
C GLU A 322 -23.39 15.74 -16.57
N ASN A 323 -23.67 16.08 -15.31
CA ASN A 323 -23.23 17.32 -14.66
C ASN A 323 -21.79 17.23 -14.09
N GLY A 324 -21.12 16.09 -14.25
CA GLY A 324 -19.77 15.81 -13.74
C GLY A 324 -19.71 15.39 -12.27
N ASN A 325 -20.83 15.26 -11.56
CA ASN A 325 -20.88 14.79 -10.19
C ASN A 325 -20.92 13.26 -10.13
N LEU A 326 -20.46 12.69 -9.02
CA LEU A 326 -20.68 11.27 -8.71
C LEU A 326 -22.17 11.01 -8.44
N ALA A 327 -22.70 9.89 -8.89
CA ALA A 327 -24.01 9.40 -8.48
C ALA A 327 -24.07 9.19 -6.96
N GLN A 328 -25.27 9.24 -6.36
CA GLN A 328 -25.42 9.04 -4.90
C GLN A 328 -25.05 7.61 -4.46
N ASP A 329 -25.52 6.62 -5.19
CA ASP A 329 -25.34 5.21 -4.86
C ASP A 329 -24.34 4.55 -5.82
N PRO A 330 -23.39 3.75 -5.32
CA PRO A 330 -22.53 2.95 -6.18
C PRO A 330 -23.24 1.69 -6.67
N THR A 331 -22.75 1.16 -7.79
CA THR A 331 -22.93 -0.25 -8.14
C THR A 331 -21.85 -1.08 -7.45
N VAL A 332 -22.24 -2.17 -6.80
CA VAL A 332 -21.31 -3.13 -6.19
C VAL A 332 -21.06 -4.26 -7.18
N ILE A 333 -19.81 -4.40 -7.62
CA ILE A 333 -19.35 -5.40 -8.58
C ILE A 333 -18.60 -6.47 -7.80
N GLN A 334 -19.12 -7.69 -7.80
CA GLN A 334 -18.50 -8.85 -7.14
C GLN A 334 -17.65 -9.61 -8.16
N ASN A 335 -16.55 -10.20 -7.69
CA ASN A 335 -15.81 -11.16 -8.52
C ASN A 335 -16.57 -12.50 -8.58
N SER A 336 -16.62 -13.15 -9.74
CA SER A 336 -17.43 -14.36 -9.99
C SER A 336 -17.08 -15.53 -9.07
N ASP A 337 -15.82 -15.58 -8.62
CA ASP A 337 -15.28 -16.69 -7.85
C ASP A 337 -15.39 -16.48 -6.33
N GLY A 338 -15.95 -15.33 -5.90
CA GLY A 338 -16.08 -14.96 -4.49
C GLY A 338 -14.75 -14.69 -3.78
N LYS A 339 -13.62 -14.75 -4.49
CA LYS A 339 -12.30 -14.25 -4.08
C LYS A 339 -12.16 -12.85 -4.68
N CYS A 340 -11.86 -11.85 -3.86
CA CYS A 340 -11.69 -10.47 -4.33
C CYS A 340 -10.99 -9.68 -3.22
N LEU A 341 -9.70 -9.92 -3.03
CA LEU A 341 -8.82 -9.08 -2.22
C LEU A 341 -7.98 -8.17 -3.12
N SER A 342 -8.63 -7.62 -4.15
CA SER A 342 -8.06 -6.67 -5.11
C SER A 342 -7.32 -5.54 -4.39
N PHE A 343 -6.04 -5.41 -4.69
CA PHE A 343 -5.14 -4.47 -4.06
C PHE A 343 -4.86 -3.25 -4.95
N SER A 344 -4.83 -3.45 -6.27
CA SER A 344 -4.54 -2.41 -7.25
C SER A 344 -5.64 -2.32 -8.32
N LEU A 345 -5.65 -1.22 -9.06
CA LEU A 345 -6.45 -1.04 -10.28
C LEU A 345 -5.55 -0.43 -11.35
N THR A 346 -4.91 -1.26 -12.17
CA THR A 346 -4.11 -0.79 -13.31
C THR A 346 -5.00 -0.77 -14.55
N PRO A 347 -5.22 0.40 -15.18
CA PRO A 347 -5.99 0.48 -16.43
C PRO A 347 -5.40 -0.42 -17.51
N VAL A 348 -6.27 -1.07 -18.27
CA VAL A 348 -5.87 -1.83 -19.46
C VAL A 348 -5.77 -0.87 -20.63
N LYS A 349 -4.61 -0.81 -21.30
CA LYS A 349 -4.45 0.14 -22.42
C LYS A 349 -5.47 -0.12 -23.54
N GLY A 350 -6.20 0.92 -23.91
CA GLY A 350 -7.10 0.90 -25.07
C GLY A 350 -8.42 0.17 -24.84
N THR A 351 -8.67 -0.34 -23.62
CA THR A 351 -9.86 -1.11 -23.27
C THR A 351 -10.39 -0.63 -21.93
N ASN A 352 -11.71 -0.42 -21.81
CA ASN A 352 -12.31 0.03 -20.56
C ASN A 352 -12.33 -1.11 -19.53
N ALA A 353 -11.17 -1.39 -18.93
CA ALA A 353 -10.95 -2.50 -18.04
C ALA A 353 -9.81 -2.21 -17.07
N PHE A 354 -9.77 -2.97 -15.98
CA PHE A 354 -8.65 -2.96 -15.02
C PHE A 354 -8.07 -4.35 -14.84
N LEU A 355 -6.75 -4.42 -14.76
CA LEU A 355 -6.04 -5.53 -14.14
C LEU A 355 -5.77 -5.19 -12.67
N SER A 356 -6.04 -6.14 -11.79
CA SER A 356 -5.86 -6.01 -10.34
C SER A 356 -5.01 -7.15 -9.80
N ALA A 357 -4.00 -6.79 -8.99
CA ALA A 357 -3.33 -7.71 -8.09
C ALA A 357 -4.32 -8.19 -7.01
N ASP A 358 -4.46 -9.49 -6.79
CA ASP A 358 -5.22 -10.03 -5.66
C ASP A 358 -4.28 -10.62 -4.60
N PHE A 359 -4.48 -10.19 -3.35
CA PHE A 359 -3.67 -10.60 -2.21
C PHE A 359 -3.67 -12.12 -1.94
N THR A 360 -4.68 -12.85 -2.42
CA THR A 360 -4.85 -14.30 -2.29
C THR A 360 -4.15 -15.13 -3.37
N SER A 361 -3.17 -14.54 -4.06
CA SER A 361 -2.45 -15.17 -5.16
C SER A 361 -3.28 -15.32 -6.42
N ALA A 362 -3.95 -14.25 -6.83
CA ALA A 362 -4.64 -14.20 -8.11
C ALA A 362 -4.37 -12.90 -8.87
N VAL A 363 -4.68 -12.93 -10.15
CA VAL A 363 -4.83 -11.75 -11.00
C VAL A 363 -6.28 -11.66 -11.40
N ASP A 364 -6.91 -10.56 -11.04
CA ASP A 364 -8.27 -10.25 -11.44
C ASP A 364 -8.26 -9.30 -12.62
N VAL A 365 -9.22 -9.47 -13.52
CA VAL A 365 -9.49 -8.55 -14.62
C VAL A 365 -10.95 -8.18 -14.60
N PHE A 366 -11.24 -6.88 -14.55
CA PHE A 366 -12.57 -6.31 -14.55
C PHE A 366 -12.81 -5.58 -15.86
N ASP A 367 -13.67 -6.14 -16.71
CA ASP A 367 -13.99 -5.62 -18.03
C ASP A 367 -15.31 -4.84 -18.00
N PHE A 368 -15.20 -3.52 -18.15
CA PHE A 368 -16.32 -2.59 -18.28
C PHE A 368 -16.69 -2.37 -19.76
N SER A 369 -16.00 -3.01 -20.70
CA SER A 369 -16.23 -2.86 -22.13
C SER A 369 -17.53 -3.53 -22.55
N GLY A 370 -18.37 -2.79 -23.27
CA GLY A 370 -19.63 -3.32 -23.78
C GLY A 370 -20.69 -3.62 -22.71
N SER A 371 -20.49 -3.13 -21.49
CA SER A 371 -21.49 -3.17 -20.43
C SER A 371 -22.42 -1.95 -20.56
N ASP A 372 -23.70 -2.16 -20.86
CA ASP A 372 -24.72 -1.10 -20.85
C ASP A 372 -25.04 -0.62 -19.41
N SER A 373 -24.60 -1.40 -18.42
CA SER A 373 -24.79 -1.17 -16.99
C SER A 373 -23.56 -1.64 -16.21
N LEU A 374 -23.15 -0.89 -15.19
CA LEU A 374 -22.08 -1.29 -14.27
C LEU A 374 -22.37 -2.63 -13.56
N ALA A 375 -23.63 -3.07 -13.49
CA ALA A 375 -24.00 -4.35 -12.92
C ALA A 375 -23.59 -5.55 -13.79
N ASP A 376 -23.31 -5.31 -15.08
CA ASP A 376 -22.96 -6.33 -16.07
C ASP A 376 -21.44 -6.38 -16.34
N VAL A 377 -20.63 -5.71 -15.52
CA VAL A 377 -19.16 -5.76 -15.59
C VAL A 377 -18.71 -7.21 -15.40
N LYS A 378 -17.86 -7.67 -16.32
CA LYS A 378 -17.32 -9.05 -16.26
C LYS A 378 -16.07 -9.04 -15.41
N ALA A 379 -16.02 -9.93 -14.43
CA ALA A 379 -14.81 -10.20 -13.66
C ALA A 379 -14.27 -11.58 -14.05
N THR A 380 -12.98 -11.66 -14.33
CA THR A 380 -12.24 -12.92 -14.52
C THR A 380 -11.12 -12.98 -13.51
N SER A 381 -10.91 -14.13 -12.87
CA SER A 381 -9.80 -14.36 -11.95
C SER A 381 -8.93 -15.51 -12.43
N MET A 382 -7.62 -15.39 -12.23
CA MET A 382 -6.66 -16.47 -12.46
C MET A 382 -5.79 -16.65 -11.22
N ASP A 383 -5.87 -17.83 -10.60
CA ASP A 383 -4.97 -18.23 -9.51
C ASP A 383 -3.53 -18.34 -10.04
N ILE A 384 -2.59 -17.87 -9.23
CA ILE A 384 -1.14 -17.95 -9.47
C ILE A 384 -0.55 -19.07 -8.62
N GLU A 385 0.17 -19.97 -9.29
CA GLU A 385 0.88 -21.04 -8.62
C GLU A 385 1.99 -20.51 -7.69
N GLY A 386 2.25 -21.24 -6.60
CA GLY A 386 3.32 -20.92 -5.65
C GLY A 386 2.90 -20.04 -4.47
N GLY A 387 1.64 -19.61 -4.40
CA GLY A 387 1.10 -18.90 -3.23
C GLY A 387 1.71 -17.51 -3.03
N LEU A 388 1.98 -16.79 -4.11
CA LEU A 388 2.51 -15.44 -4.10
C LEU A 388 1.43 -14.42 -3.70
N SER A 389 1.64 -13.61 -2.67
CA SER A 389 0.72 -12.50 -2.37
C SER A 389 1.06 -11.30 -3.25
N LEU A 390 0.13 -10.91 -4.13
CA LEU A 390 0.30 -9.78 -5.02
C LEU A 390 -0.37 -8.52 -4.47
N CYS A 391 0.27 -7.37 -4.63
CA CYS A 391 -0.23 -6.11 -4.07
C CYS A 391 -0.28 -4.99 -5.12
N TRP A 392 0.88 -4.53 -5.59
CA TRP A 392 0.94 -3.42 -6.53
C TRP A 392 1.01 -3.93 -7.96
N SER A 393 0.53 -3.14 -8.91
CA SER A 393 0.66 -3.43 -10.34
C SER A 393 0.90 -2.18 -11.17
N THR A 394 1.57 -2.36 -12.30
CA THR A 394 1.86 -1.33 -13.31
C THR A 394 1.87 -1.97 -14.70
N TRP A 395 1.95 -1.14 -15.73
CA TRP A 395 1.97 -1.56 -17.14
C TRP A 395 3.14 -0.87 -17.86
N SER A 396 3.86 -1.63 -18.69
CA SER A 396 4.95 -1.12 -19.52
C SER A 396 4.49 -0.98 -20.96
N GLU A 397 4.61 0.23 -21.51
CA GLU A 397 4.20 0.54 -22.87
C GLU A 397 5.04 -0.16 -23.94
N GLY A 398 6.37 -0.16 -23.80
CA GLY A 398 7.23 -0.63 -24.89
C GLY A 398 7.20 -2.15 -25.12
N VAL A 399 6.78 -2.94 -24.13
CA VAL A 399 6.58 -4.40 -24.28
C VAL A 399 5.13 -4.87 -24.18
N ASP A 400 4.20 -3.96 -23.86
CA ASP A 400 2.79 -4.25 -23.59
C ASP A 400 2.60 -5.40 -22.58
N ARG A 401 3.17 -5.22 -21.37
CA ARG A 401 3.11 -6.21 -20.29
C ARG A 401 2.75 -5.55 -18.97
N TYR A 402 2.06 -6.31 -18.13
CA TYR A 402 1.72 -5.92 -16.77
C TYR A 402 2.71 -6.54 -15.80
N TYR A 403 3.05 -5.80 -14.76
CA TYR A 403 4.00 -6.22 -13.74
C TYR A 403 3.37 -6.03 -12.37
N LEU A 404 3.46 -7.06 -11.52
CA LEU A 404 2.85 -7.06 -10.20
C LEU A 404 3.89 -7.36 -9.12
N ALA A 405 3.92 -6.56 -8.05
CA ALA A 405 4.80 -6.81 -6.91
C ALA A 405 4.28 -8.00 -6.09
N ALA A 406 5.20 -8.90 -5.72
CA ALA A 406 5.03 -9.93 -4.70
C ALA A 406 6.00 -9.67 -3.53
N PRO A 407 5.70 -8.69 -2.65
CA PRO A 407 6.65 -8.17 -1.66
C PRO A 407 7.22 -9.24 -0.70
N PRO A 408 6.42 -10.18 -0.17
CA PRO A 408 6.95 -11.22 0.73
C PRO A 408 8.02 -12.11 0.08
N SER A 409 7.97 -12.26 -1.25
CA SER A 409 8.89 -13.10 -2.02
C SER A 409 10.02 -12.31 -2.68
N GLY A 410 9.97 -10.98 -2.69
CA GLY A 410 10.95 -10.15 -3.39
C GLY A 410 10.92 -10.34 -4.91
N LEU A 411 9.74 -10.61 -5.46
CA LEU A 411 9.53 -10.87 -6.89
C LEU A 411 8.67 -9.79 -7.54
N VAL A 412 8.85 -9.62 -8.84
CA VAL A 412 7.90 -8.99 -9.75
C VAL A 412 7.37 -10.07 -10.70
N VAL A 413 6.05 -10.22 -10.74
CA VAL A 413 5.35 -11.16 -11.63
C VAL A 413 4.97 -10.44 -12.92
N GLU A 414 5.35 -10.98 -14.06
CA GLU A 414 4.99 -10.47 -15.39
C GLU A 414 3.77 -11.20 -15.93
N VAL A 415 2.78 -10.43 -16.40
CA VAL A 415 1.51 -10.92 -16.91
C VAL A 415 1.23 -10.32 -18.29
N GLU A 416 0.73 -11.15 -19.19
CA GLU A 416 0.14 -10.76 -20.47
C GLU A 416 -1.39 -10.91 -20.40
N LEU A 417 -2.11 -10.04 -21.08
CA LEU A 417 -3.54 -10.19 -21.34
C LEU A 417 -3.76 -10.54 -22.82
N ASP A 418 -4.60 -11.54 -23.11
CA ASP A 418 -5.02 -11.83 -24.48
C ASP A 418 -6.12 -10.87 -24.98
N GLU A 419 -6.57 -11.06 -26.22
CA GLU A 419 -7.64 -10.24 -26.83
C GLU A 419 -9.00 -10.35 -26.09
N GLU A 420 -9.20 -11.40 -25.30
CA GLU A 420 -10.37 -11.57 -24.43
C GLU A 420 -10.07 -11.22 -22.97
N LEU A 421 -8.98 -10.50 -22.71
CA LEU A 421 -8.54 -10.03 -21.40
C LEU A 421 -8.24 -11.14 -20.40
N LYS A 422 -7.90 -12.34 -20.85
CA LYS A 422 -7.49 -13.43 -19.95
C LYS A 422 -6.01 -13.26 -19.59
N PRO A 423 -5.67 -13.24 -18.29
CA PRO A 423 -4.29 -13.14 -17.87
C PRO A 423 -3.53 -14.44 -18.11
N THR A 424 -2.24 -14.31 -18.43
CA THR A 424 -1.27 -15.41 -18.48
C THR A 424 0.04 -14.95 -17.84
N ILE A 425 0.60 -15.76 -16.94
CA ILE A 425 1.92 -15.50 -16.35
C ILE A 425 3.00 -15.76 -17.39
N ILE A 426 3.87 -14.79 -17.61
CA ILE A 426 5.02 -14.91 -18.51
C ILE A 426 6.27 -15.32 -17.75
N ALA A 427 6.56 -14.63 -16.64
CA ALA A 427 7.78 -14.87 -15.85
C ALA A 427 7.68 -14.28 -14.44
N ASN A 428 8.55 -14.76 -13.56
CA ASN A 428 8.80 -14.19 -12.24
C ASN A 428 10.23 -13.64 -12.19
N HIS A 429 10.36 -12.37 -11.83
CA HIS A 429 11.62 -11.64 -11.87
C HIS A 429 12.09 -11.33 -10.45
N PRO A 430 13.28 -11.80 -10.03
CA PRO A 430 13.81 -11.47 -8.71
C PRO A 430 14.21 -9.99 -8.64
N VAL A 431 13.85 -9.34 -7.54
CA VAL A 431 14.29 -7.98 -7.22
C VAL A 431 15.47 -8.04 -6.26
N VAL A 432 15.20 -8.01 -4.95
CA VAL A 432 16.18 -8.17 -3.88
C VAL A 432 15.50 -8.96 -2.77
N GLU A 433 16.06 -10.11 -2.40
CA GLU A 433 15.49 -10.97 -1.37
C GLU A 433 15.39 -10.24 -0.02
N GLY A 434 14.23 -10.37 0.66
CA GLY A 434 14.00 -9.77 1.97
C GLY A 434 13.81 -8.25 1.98
N SER A 435 13.91 -7.57 0.84
CA SER A 435 13.80 -6.11 0.74
C SER A 435 12.38 -5.56 0.83
N ALA A 436 11.38 -6.42 0.55
CA ALA A 436 9.96 -6.09 0.36
C ALA A 436 9.77 -4.99 -0.69
N ASN A 437 9.61 -5.40 -1.96
CA ASN A 437 9.34 -4.51 -3.07
C ASN A 437 7.90 -4.01 -3.01
N VAL A 438 7.73 -2.79 -2.50
CA VAL A 438 6.46 -2.09 -2.29
C VAL A 438 6.34 -0.99 -3.34
N ASP A 439 5.14 -0.83 -3.91
CA ASP A 439 4.90 -0.03 -5.10
C ASP A 439 5.80 -0.40 -6.29
N LEU A 440 5.31 -0.23 -7.51
CA LEU A 440 6.15 -0.24 -8.69
C LEU A 440 5.56 0.62 -9.79
N VAL A 441 6.44 1.16 -10.62
CA VAL A 441 6.07 1.92 -11.81
C VAL A 441 6.96 1.49 -12.96
N ALA A 442 6.34 1.11 -14.07
CA ALA A 442 7.04 0.89 -15.31
C ALA A 442 7.04 2.18 -16.14
N SER A 443 8.15 2.47 -16.81
CA SER A 443 8.27 3.66 -17.66
C SER A 443 9.36 3.51 -18.71
N THR A 444 9.15 4.18 -19.85
CA THR A 444 10.14 4.24 -20.93
C THR A 444 11.06 5.44 -20.74
N VAL A 445 12.35 5.17 -20.56
CA VAL A 445 13.40 6.17 -20.33
C VAL A 445 14.45 6.05 -21.42
N GLY A 446 14.63 7.11 -22.22
CA GLY A 446 15.63 7.10 -23.30
C GLY A 446 15.44 5.98 -24.32
N GLY A 447 14.19 5.58 -24.58
CA GLY A 447 13.85 4.48 -25.51
C GLY A 447 14.06 3.07 -24.96
N ARG A 448 14.25 2.91 -23.64
CA ARG A 448 14.30 1.61 -22.95
C ARG A 448 13.27 1.58 -21.83
N ASP A 449 12.71 0.41 -21.58
CA ASP A 449 11.71 0.24 -20.53
C ASP A 449 12.36 -0.17 -19.22
N PHE A 450 11.90 0.40 -18.12
CA PHE A 450 12.37 0.12 -16.78
C PHE A 450 11.20 -0.08 -15.82
N ILE A 451 11.45 -0.83 -14.73
CA ILE A 451 10.60 -0.86 -13.55
C ILE A 451 11.37 -0.23 -12.40
N PHE A 452 10.74 0.74 -11.76
CA PHE A 452 11.18 1.31 -10.49
C PHE A 452 10.33 0.72 -9.38
N THR A 453 10.93 0.34 -8.26
CA THR A 453 10.19 -0.21 -7.10
C THR A 453 10.84 0.19 -5.78
N LEU A 454 10.02 0.47 -4.76
CA LEU A 454 10.53 0.83 -3.43
C LEU A 454 10.90 -0.41 -2.65
N LEU A 455 12.04 -0.37 -1.97
CA LEU A 455 12.52 -1.43 -1.09
C LEU A 455 12.39 -0.97 0.35
N THR A 456 11.24 -1.22 0.98
CA THR A 456 10.89 -0.57 2.27
C THR A 456 11.64 -1.13 3.47
N ASN A 457 12.04 -2.41 3.45
CA ASN A 457 12.85 -2.99 4.53
C ASN A 457 14.30 -2.50 4.50
N THR A 458 14.84 -2.23 3.30
CA THR A 458 16.25 -1.84 3.10
C THR A 458 16.43 -0.36 2.78
N LEU A 459 15.34 0.42 2.73
CA LEU A 459 15.34 1.86 2.45
C LEU A 459 16.01 2.23 1.12
N GLY A 460 15.55 1.64 0.03
CA GLY A 460 16.12 1.92 -1.29
C GLY A 460 15.11 1.93 -2.43
N VAL A 461 15.60 2.19 -3.63
CA VAL A 461 14.87 2.06 -4.89
C VAL A 461 15.62 1.06 -5.76
N ALA A 462 14.96 -0.02 -6.18
CA ALA A 462 15.49 -0.90 -7.21
C ALA A 462 15.04 -0.44 -8.59
N VAL A 463 15.95 -0.57 -9.54
CA VAL A 463 15.70 -0.34 -10.97
C VAL A 463 15.92 -1.65 -11.69
N LEU A 464 14.92 -2.07 -12.47
CA LEU A 464 15.00 -3.24 -13.34
C LEU A 464 14.87 -2.80 -14.80
N SER A 465 15.69 -3.34 -15.70
CA SER A 465 15.51 -3.19 -17.16
C SER A 465 14.47 -4.17 -17.64
N ILE A 466 13.66 -3.77 -18.62
CA ILE A 466 12.80 -4.65 -19.40
C ILE A 466 13.39 -4.75 -20.81
N ASP A 467 14.08 -5.86 -21.09
CA ASP A 467 14.77 -6.11 -22.36
C ASP A 467 13.92 -6.97 -23.34
N GLY A 468 12.61 -7.05 -23.06
CA GLY A 468 11.60 -7.80 -23.80
C GLY A 468 10.76 -8.73 -22.90
N PRO A 469 9.74 -9.40 -23.46
CA PRO A 469 8.89 -10.32 -22.70
C PRO A 469 9.71 -11.42 -21.99
N GLY A 470 9.46 -11.60 -20.69
CA GLY A 470 10.18 -12.54 -19.85
C GLY A 470 11.66 -12.21 -19.61
N LYS A 471 12.14 -11.02 -20.00
CA LYS A 471 13.54 -10.59 -19.89
C LYS A 471 13.66 -9.31 -19.07
N THR A 472 13.29 -9.41 -17.80
CA THR A 472 13.48 -8.32 -16.85
C THR A 472 14.68 -8.61 -15.95
N SER A 473 15.56 -7.64 -15.71
CA SER A 473 16.77 -7.85 -14.91
C SER A 473 17.09 -6.66 -14.00
N LEU A 474 17.60 -6.93 -12.80
CA LEU A 474 18.02 -5.89 -11.87
C LEU A 474 19.23 -5.12 -12.44
N VAL A 475 19.06 -3.82 -12.64
CA VAL A 475 20.12 -2.89 -13.05
C VAL A 475 20.93 -2.43 -11.84
N GLY A 476 20.22 -2.04 -10.78
CA GLY A 476 20.86 -1.51 -9.58
C GLY A 476 19.87 -1.19 -8.47
N VAL A 477 20.44 -0.86 -7.31
CA VAL A 477 19.70 -0.41 -6.13
C VAL A 477 20.35 0.87 -5.64
N THR A 478 19.52 1.90 -5.44
CA THR A 478 19.94 3.14 -4.80
C THR A 478 19.60 3.05 -3.31
N ASP A 479 20.62 3.09 -2.45
CA ASP A 479 20.44 3.22 -1.00
C ASP A 479 20.14 4.68 -0.65
N LEU A 480 19.06 4.89 0.10
CA LEU A 480 18.58 6.23 0.46
C LEU A 480 18.84 6.57 1.92
N LYS A 481 19.27 5.62 2.74
CA LYS A 481 19.28 5.76 4.20
C LYS A 481 20.15 6.92 4.67
N ASP A 482 21.41 6.94 4.25
CA ASP A 482 22.39 7.93 4.73
C ASP A 482 22.13 9.29 4.06
N VAL A 483 21.85 9.29 2.76
CA VAL A 483 21.60 10.51 1.97
C VAL A 483 20.41 11.30 2.52
N LEU A 484 19.32 10.62 2.88
CA LEU A 484 18.13 11.29 3.40
C LEU A 484 18.27 11.74 4.85
N ALA A 485 19.03 10.98 5.66
CA ALA A 485 19.36 11.40 7.02
C ALA A 485 20.20 12.69 7.01
N GLU A 486 21.19 12.79 6.13
CA GLU A 486 22.03 13.98 5.95
C GLU A 486 21.24 15.19 5.41
N ALA A 487 20.24 14.94 4.57
CA ALA A 487 19.35 15.97 4.02
C ALA A 487 18.27 16.46 5.01
N GLY A 488 18.22 15.95 6.24
CA GLY A 488 17.24 16.34 7.26
C GLY A 488 15.81 15.80 7.00
N ALA A 489 15.68 14.80 6.12
CA ALA A 489 14.41 14.13 5.82
C ALA A 489 14.51 12.63 6.14
N PRO A 490 14.79 12.24 7.39
CA PRO A 490 15.02 10.84 7.73
C PRO A 490 13.79 9.99 7.42
N ILE A 491 14.03 8.87 6.74
CA ILE A 491 13.02 7.85 6.50
C ILE A 491 13.05 6.81 7.60
N LYS A 492 11.86 6.38 8.02
CA LYS A 492 11.68 5.23 8.90
C LYS A 492 11.40 3.99 8.01
N PRO A 493 12.06 2.85 8.23
CA PRO A 493 11.70 1.60 7.58
C PRO A 493 10.20 1.36 7.68
N ASN A 494 9.60 0.81 6.63
CA ASN A 494 8.19 0.47 6.54
C ASN A 494 7.20 1.65 6.46
N TYR A 495 7.68 2.89 6.34
CA TYR A 495 6.79 4.03 6.11
C TYR A 495 6.75 4.47 4.64
N MET A 496 7.79 4.20 3.83
CA MET A 496 7.80 4.68 2.44
C MET A 496 6.64 4.09 1.64
N GLN A 497 5.93 4.93 0.89
CA GLN A 497 4.78 4.55 0.07
C GLN A 497 4.52 5.58 -1.03
N GLY A 498 3.77 5.17 -2.04
CA GLY A 498 3.30 5.97 -3.16
C GLY A 498 4.45 6.29 -4.08
N LEU A 499 4.66 5.48 -5.12
CA LEU A 499 5.70 5.71 -6.13
C LEU A 499 5.07 6.23 -7.42
N ALA A 500 5.65 7.29 -7.97
CA ALA A 500 5.36 7.75 -9.33
C ALA A 500 6.63 8.20 -10.04
N VAL A 501 6.54 8.30 -11.36
CA VAL A 501 7.60 8.88 -12.19
C VAL A 501 7.00 9.91 -13.13
N TYR A 502 7.81 10.88 -13.54
CA TYR A 502 7.53 11.79 -14.63
C TYR A 502 8.72 11.78 -15.58
N ILE A 503 8.49 11.46 -16.84
CA ILE A 503 9.50 11.50 -17.89
C ILE A 503 9.25 12.72 -18.78
N LYS A 504 10.30 13.48 -19.07
CA LYS A 504 10.19 14.66 -19.94
C LYS A 504 9.80 14.22 -21.36
N PRO A 505 8.84 14.91 -22.02
CA PRO A 505 8.38 14.58 -23.37
C PRO A 505 9.47 14.61 -24.45
#